data_AF-A0A915DBW2-F1
#
_entry.id   AF-A0A915DBW2-F1
#
_cell.length_a   1.000
_cell.length_b   1.000
_cell.length_c   1.000
_cell.angle_alpha   90.00
_cell.angle_beta   90.00
_cell.angle_gamma   90.00
#
_symmetry.space_group_name_H-M   'P 1'
#
loop_
_entity.id
_entity.type
_entity.pdbx_description
1 polymer ?
#
loop_
_entity_poly.entity_id
_entity_poly.type
_entity_poly.pdbx_seq_one_letter_code
_entity_poly.pdbx_strand_id
1 'polypeptide(L)'
;MLLVDTYEQKIEEDEDLKARIATLRPHKKLAMNRIHLDQMKRDDVLSHGAITNEYLIKRVFKSLKIVGWEANPVDKHHRKKLRDTRLDSDRRLKEALGSMGNDAALACLSDYSPLLFSYFQQLFAQVTNPPIDPFREQIVMSLRCPIGPESNFLEPEFELQGRILLDQPVLSLVDLEVLKRTSYRGWRSKVIDIVYPARHDCRGLAPALDRICSEACGAALDGFQVIILSDRASNKDFVPVSSLLALGAVHQCLIKQRLRMKVALIVESGEVKQVHGRI
;
A
#
# COMPACT_ATOMS: atom_id res chain seq x y z
N MET A 1 2.74 -5.24 -33.35
CA MET A 1 4.20 -5.22 -33.57
C MET A 1 4.47 -5.82 -34.93
N LEU A 2 5.48 -5.32 -35.64
CA LEU A 2 5.91 -5.86 -36.93
C LEU A 2 7.41 -6.11 -36.80
N LEU A 3 7.86 -7.31 -37.10
CA LEU A 3 9.28 -7.67 -37.06
C LEU A 3 9.75 -7.98 -38.49
N VAL A 4 10.91 -7.45 -38.84
CA VAL A 4 11.60 -7.83 -40.08
C VAL A 4 12.85 -8.58 -39.68
N ASP A 5 12.87 -9.89 -39.94
CA ASP A 5 14.05 -10.72 -39.76
C ASP A 5 14.94 -10.59 -41.01
N THR A 6 16.10 -9.96 -40.84
CA THR A 6 17.04 -9.71 -41.95
C THR A 6 17.89 -10.93 -42.30
N TYR A 7 17.99 -11.92 -41.40
CA TYR A 7 18.71 -13.16 -41.64
C TYR A 7 17.83 -14.16 -42.37
N GLU A 8 16.60 -14.35 -41.91
CA GLU A 8 15.61 -15.21 -42.58
C GLU A 8 14.90 -14.52 -43.76
N GLN A 9 15.14 -13.23 -43.97
CA GLN A 9 14.52 -12.39 -45.01
C GLN A 9 12.99 -12.44 -44.98
N LYS A 10 12.42 -12.49 -43.78
CA LYS A 10 10.98 -12.65 -43.55
C LYS A 10 10.40 -11.47 -42.78
N ILE A 11 9.19 -11.07 -43.16
CA ILE A 11 8.37 -10.15 -42.38
C ILE A 11 7.43 -11.00 -41.52
N GLU A 12 7.44 -10.75 -40.21
CA GLU A 12 6.56 -11.38 -39.24
C GLU A 12 5.53 -10.38 -38.73
N GLU A 13 4.26 -10.77 -38.83
CA GLU A 13 3.13 -10.02 -38.30
C GLU A 13 2.98 -10.20 -36.78
N ASP A 14 2.17 -9.35 -36.16
CA ASP A 14 2.05 -9.26 -34.70
C ASP A 14 1.59 -10.57 -34.04
N GLU A 15 0.61 -11.25 -34.65
CA GLU A 15 0.01 -12.47 -34.11
C GLU A 15 1.02 -13.62 -34.13
N ASP A 16 1.69 -13.83 -35.27
CA ASP A 16 2.70 -14.86 -35.45
C ASP A 16 3.87 -14.67 -34.49
N LEU A 17 4.35 -13.42 -34.36
CA LEU A 17 5.44 -13.07 -33.46
C LEU A 17 5.06 -13.37 -32.00
N LYS A 18 3.88 -12.93 -31.57
CA LYS A 18 3.38 -13.18 -30.20
C LYS A 18 3.17 -14.66 -29.94
N ALA A 19 2.63 -15.42 -30.91
CA ALA A 19 2.43 -16.86 -30.79
C ALA A 19 3.76 -17.61 -30.64
N ARG A 20 4.78 -17.24 -31.43
CA ARG A 20 6.12 -17.78 -31.30
C ARG A 20 6.70 -17.50 -29.91
N ILE A 21 6.70 -16.25 -29.48
CA ILE A 21 7.22 -15.85 -28.16
C ILE A 21 6.49 -16.59 -27.02
N ALA A 22 5.17 -16.70 -27.10
CA ALA A 22 4.36 -17.41 -26.11
C ALA A 22 4.64 -18.92 -26.06
N THR A 23 5.18 -19.50 -27.13
CA THR A 23 5.54 -20.93 -27.21
C THR A 23 6.95 -21.20 -26.68
N LEU A 24 7.84 -20.19 -26.67
CA LEU A 24 9.22 -20.33 -26.18
C LEU A 24 9.30 -20.76 -24.70
N ARG A 25 8.26 -20.48 -23.90
CA ARG A 25 8.26 -20.77 -22.46
C ARG A 25 6.88 -21.26 -21.97
N PRO A 26 6.83 -22.09 -20.92
CA PRO A 26 5.58 -22.56 -20.34
C PRO A 26 4.91 -21.50 -19.46
N HIS A 27 4.49 -20.37 -20.05
CA HIS A 27 3.91 -19.23 -19.33
C HIS A 27 2.70 -19.61 -18.46
N LYS A 28 1.88 -20.58 -18.89
CA LYS A 28 0.74 -21.08 -18.11
C LYS A 28 1.17 -21.70 -16.78
N LYS A 29 2.26 -22.48 -16.77
CA LYS A 29 2.81 -23.08 -15.55
C LYS A 29 3.40 -22.02 -14.63
N LEU A 30 4.09 -21.03 -15.18
CA LEU A 30 4.64 -19.91 -14.42
C LEU A 30 3.54 -19.06 -13.77
N ALA A 31 2.42 -18.83 -14.47
CA ALA A 31 1.28 -18.09 -13.94
C ALA A 31 0.58 -18.80 -12.77
N MET A 32 0.54 -20.14 -12.76
CA MET A 32 -0.07 -20.93 -11.68
C MET A 32 0.69 -20.84 -10.34
N ASN A 33 1.97 -20.48 -10.37
CA ASN A 33 2.80 -20.39 -9.17
C ASN A 33 2.64 -19.07 -8.38
N ARG A 34 1.77 -18.17 -8.85
CA ARG A 34 1.46 -16.91 -8.17
C ARG A 34 0.67 -17.17 -6.89
N ILE A 35 0.99 -16.42 -5.84
CA ILE A 35 0.26 -16.54 -4.57
C ILE A 35 -0.85 -15.51 -4.58
N HIS A 36 -2.09 -15.96 -4.40
CA HIS A 36 -3.23 -15.07 -4.24
C HIS A 36 -3.55 -14.89 -2.77
N LEU A 37 -3.98 -13.68 -2.39
CA LEU A 37 -4.31 -13.38 -1.00
C LEU A 37 -5.43 -14.28 -0.46
N ASP A 38 -6.38 -14.70 -1.31
CA ASP A 38 -7.45 -15.63 -0.93
C ASP A 38 -6.92 -17.01 -0.48
N GLN A 39 -5.78 -17.45 -1.02
CA GLN A 39 -5.14 -18.69 -0.59
C GLN A 39 -4.58 -18.52 0.84
N MET A 40 -3.96 -17.37 1.12
CA MET A 40 -3.46 -17.05 2.46
C MET A 40 -4.59 -16.89 3.48
N LYS A 41 -5.73 -16.31 3.09
CA LYS A 41 -6.92 -16.20 3.97
C LYS A 41 -7.43 -17.58 4.38
N ARG A 42 -7.51 -18.52 3.44
CA ARG A 42 -7.95 -19.89 3.74
C ARG A 42 -6.98 -20.59 4.70
N ASP A 43 -5.68 -20.41 4.49
CA ASP A 43 -4.63 -20.97 5.36
C ASP A 43 -4.68 -20.39 6.78
N ASP A 44 -4.88 -19.07 6.91
CA ASP A 44 -5.01 -18.41 8.21
C ASP A 44 -6.27 -18.85 8.97
N VAL A 45 -7.40 -19.00 8.28
CA VAL A 45 -8.64 -19.51 8.90
C VAL A 45 -8.44 -20.91 9.47
N LEU A 46 -7.68 -21.78 8.79
CA LEU A 46 -7.35 -23.11 9.27
C LEU A 46 -6.41 -23.09 10.48
N SER A 47 -5.48 -22.14 10.51
CA SER A 47 -4.44 -22.07 11.54
C SER A 47 -4.88 -21.33 12.81
N HIS A 48 -5.59 -20.22 12.67
CA HIS A 48 -5.90 -19.27 13.75
C HIS A 48 -7.39 -18.99 13.93
N GLY A 49 -8.26 -19.52 13.06
CA GLY A 49 -9.69 -19.25 13.06
C GLY A 49 -10.07 -17.96 12.31
N ALA A 50 -11.35 -17.86 11.91
CA ALA A 50 -11.80 -16.76 11.07
C ALA A 50 -11.78 -15.39 11.79
N ILE A 51 -11.10 -14.42 11.19
CA ILE A 51 -11.07 -13.03 11.65
C ILE A 51 -12.20 -12.26 10.97
N THR A 52 -13.13 -11.73 11.76
CA THR A 52 -14.23 -10.90 11.23
C THR A 52 -13.97 -9.42 11.45
N ASN A 53 -14.51 -8.60 10.55
CA ASN A 53 -14.47 -7.13 10.70
C ASN A 53 -15.10 -6.70 12.03
N GLU A 54 -16.18 -7.34 12.46
CA GLU A 54 -16.85 -7.03 13.72
C GLU A 54 -15.92 -7.23 14.93
N TYR A 55 -15.16 -8.33 14.95
CA TYR A 55 -14.17 -8.58 16.00
C TYR A 55 -13.08 -7.50 16.01
N LEU A 56 -12.53 -7.14 14.84
CA LEU A 56 -11.48 -6.12 14.72
C LEU A 56 -12.00 -4.75 15.17
N ILE A 57 -13.22 -4.39 14.77
CA ILE A 57 -13.88 -3.15 15.16
C ILE A 57 -14.07 -3.12 16.68
N LYS A 58 -14.63 -4.17 17.28
CA LYS A 58 -14.80 -4.28 18.75
C LYS A 58 -13.46 -4.13 19.48
N ARG A 59 -12.39 -4.73 18.97
CA ARG A 59 -11.03 -4.63 19.52
C ARG A 59 -10.53 -3.18 19.49
N VAL A 60 -10.73 -2.46 18.39
CA VAL A 60 -10.34 -1.04 18.28
C VAL A 60 -11.12 -0.18 19.26
N PHE A 61 -12.45 -0.32 19.33
CA PHE A 61 -13.27 0.44 20.28
C PHE A 61 -12.89 0.19 21.73
N LYS A 62 -12.60 -1.06 22.10
CA LYS A 62 -12.09 -1.42 23.42
C LYS A 62 -10.75 -0.73 23.71
N SER A 63 -9.84 -0.70 22.74
CA SER A 63 -8.53 -0.03 22.87
C SER A 63 -8.64 1.48 23.05
N LEU A 64 -9.64 2.12 22.43
CA LEU A 64 -9.92 3.55 22.58
C LEU A 64 -10.62 3.90 23.91
N LYS A 65 -10.86 2.93 24.79
CA LYS A 65 -11.66 3.06 26.02
C LYS A 65 -13.05 3.67 25.76
N ILE A 66 -13.59 3.49 24.56
CA ILE A 66 -14.96 3.87 24.22
C ILE A 66 -15.85 2.72 24.70
N VAL A 67 -16.21 2.75 25.97
CA VAL A 67 -17.22 1.86 26.57
C VAL A 67 -18.57 2.50 26.30
N GLY A 68 -19.45 1.80 25.56
CA GLY A 68 -20.79 2.27 25.24
C GLY A 68 -20.97 2.54 23.74
N TRP A 69 -21.18 1.48 22.96
CA TRP A 69 -21.92 1.60 21.70
C TRP A 69 -23.41 1.70 22.04
N GLU A 70 -23.78 2.77 22.71
CA GLU A 70 -25.13 3.32 22.60
C GLU A 70 -24.97 4.59 21.80
N ALA A 71 -25.82 4.75 20.79
CA ALA A 71 -25.76 5.81 19.80
C ALA A 71 -25.96 7.19 20.45
N ASN A 72 -24.96 7.71 21.14
CA ASN A 72 -24.94 9.08 21.61
C ASN A 72 -24.37 9.97 20.49
N PRO A 73 -25.15 10.95 20.01
CA PRO A 73 -24.82 11.72 18.83
C PRO A 73 -23.69 12.69 19.16
N VAL A 74 -22.47 12.29 18.82
CA VAL A 74 -21.26 13.13 18.88
C VAL A 74 -21.53 14.50 18.26
N ASP A 75 -21.13 15.54 19.00
CA ASP A 75 -21.27 16.97 18.76
C ASP A 75 -21.45 17.43 17.30
N LYS A 76 -22.52 18.21 17.09
CA LYS A 76 -22.94 18.76 15.79
C LYS A 76 -21.85 19.59 15.08
N HIS A 77 -20.87 20.14 15.81
CA HIS A 77 -19.79 20.93 15.21
C HIS A 77 -18.67 20.11 14.57
N HIS A 78 -18.27 18.97 15.15
CA HIS A 78 -17.27 18.08 14.53
C HIS A 78 -17.82 17.30 13.33
N ARG A 79 -19.15 17.16 13.29
CA ARG A 79 -19.88 16.51 12.20
C ARG A 79 -19.81 17.25 10.86
N LYS A 80 -19.45 18.54 10.82
CA LYS A 80 -19.39 19.29 9.55
C LYS A 80 -18.09 18.98 8.78
N LYS A 81 -16.92 19.03 9.45
CA LYS A 81 -15.62 18.65 8.85
C LYS A 81 -15.48 17.16 8.51
N LEU A 82 -16.11 16.26 9.30
CA LEU A 82 -16.11 14.82 9.00
C LEU A 82 -17.13 14.42 7.92
N ARG A 83 -18.10 15.27 7.57
CA ARG A 83 -19.08 14.97 6.50
C ARG A 83 -18.48 15.22 5.13
N ASP A 84 -17.74 16.30 4.94
CA ASP A 84 -17.17 16.66 3.64
C ASP A 84 -16.03 15.73 3.19
N THR A 85 -15.43 14.98 4.13
CA THR A 85 -14.31 14.04 3.87
C THR A 85 -14.71 12.56 3.92
N ARG A 86 -15.95 12.25 4.33
CA ARG A 86 -16.50 10.90 4.20
C ARG A 86 -17.05 10.74 2.80
N LEU A 87 -16.74 9.61 2.17
CA LEU A 87 -17.53 9.07 1.06
C LEU A 87 -19.00 9.33 1.37
N ASP A 88 -19.65 10.12 0.51
CA ASP A 88 -20.99 10.63 0.74
C ASP A 88 -21.88 9.47 1.18
N SER A 89 -22.39 9.54 2.41
CA SER A 89 -23.07 8.41 3.06
C SER A 89 -24.43 8.09 2.46
N ASP A 90 -24.77 8.71 1.33
CA ASP A 90 -25.95 8.44 0.53
C ASP A 90 -25.58 7.73 -0.78
N ARG A 91 -25.46 6.39 -0.68
CA ARG A 91 -25.63 5.41 -1.76
C ARG A 91 -24.66 5.41 -2.94
N ARG A 92 -23.63 6.27 -3.01
CA ARG A 92 -22.65 6.25 -4.10
C ARG A 92 -21.23 6.18 -3.53
N LEU A 93 -20.54 5.07 -3.81
CA LEU A 93 -19.10 4.86 -3.58
C LEU A 93 -18.26 5.76 -4.51
N LYS A 94 -18.44 7.07 -4.45
CA LYS A 94 -17.76 8.06 -5.29
C LYS A 94 -17.11 9.12 -4.41
N GLU A 95 -16.01 9.66 -4.90
CA GLU A 95 -15.31 10.76 -4.24
C GLU A 95 -16.20 12.01 -4.15
N ALA A 96 -15.97 12.82 -3.12
CA ALA A 96 -16.71 14.05 -2.92
C ALA A 96 -16.44 15.04 -4.07
N LEU A 97 -17.49 15.57 -4.67
CA LEU A 97 -17.40 16.60 -5.70
C LEU A 97 -17.57 17.97 -5.04
N GLY A 98 -16.62 18.87 -5.31
CA GLY A 98 -16.67 20.28 -4.91
C GLY A 98 -16.68 21.21 -6.11
N SER A 99 -16.94 22.49 -5.87
CA SER A 99 -16.82 23.56 -6.86
C SER A 99 -16.00 24.72 -6.29
N MET A 100 -15.61 25.67 -7.16
CA MET A 100 -14.68 26.77 -6.89
C MET A 100 -13.20 26.34 -6.74
N GLY A 101 -12.30 27.33 -6.80
CA GLY A 101 -10.88 27.13 -6.57
C GLY A 101 -10.57 26.87 -5.09
N ASN A 102 -9.35 26.40 -4.82
CA ASN A 102 -8.88 26.27 -3.45
C ASN A 102 -8.24 27.58 -2.99
N ASP A 103 -9.01 28.40 -2.27
CA ASP A 103 -8.54 29.67 -1.70
C ASP A 103 -7.79 29.51 -0.36
N ALA A 104 -7.57 28.27 0.11
CA ALA A 104 -6.79 28.03 1.31
C ALA A 104 -5.31 28.36 1.08
N ALA A 105 -4.64 28.84 2.13
CA ALA A 105 -3.20 29.05 2.10
C ALA A 105 -2.45 27.76 1.75
N LEU A 106 -1.30 27.90 1.08
CA LEU A 106 -0.39 26.79 0.85
C LEU A 106 -0.01 26.14 2.19
N ALA A 107 0.24 24.83 2.19
CA ALA A 107 0.51 24.08 3.42
C ALA A 107 1.69 24.67 4.24
N CYS A 108 2.70 25.25 3.57
CA CYS A 108 3.83 25.92 4.23
C CYS A 108 3.51 27.30 4.83
N LEU A 109 2.40 27.91 4.44
CA LEU A 109 1.92 29.22 4.92
C LEU A 109 0.68 29.09 5.83
N SER A 110 0.19 27.87 6.05
CA SER A 110 -1.00 27.61 6.84
C SER A 110 -0.71 27.71 8.33
N ASP A 111 -1.52 28.48 9.05
CA ASP A 111 -1.52 28.51 10.52
C ASP A 111 -2.14 27.23 11.14
N TYR A 112 -2.85 26.45 10.33
CA TYR A 112 -3.46 25.19 10.73
C TYR A 112 -2.55 24.04 10.31
N SER A 113 -1.83 23.40 11.25
CA SER A 113 -0.86 22.32 11.03
C SER A 113 -1.38 21.26 10.05
N PRO A 114 -1.05 21.36 8.75
CA PRO A 114 -1.61 20.45 7.76
C PRO A 114 -0.87 19.12 7.78
N LEU A 115 -1.52 18.06 7.31
CA LEU A 115 -0.85 16.76 7.17
C LEU A 115 0.24 16.82 6.10
N LEU A 116 1.26 15.97 6.22
CA LEU A 116 2.39 15.95 5.29
C LEU A 116 1.95 15.75 3.84
N PHE A 117 0.88 14.98 3.60
CA PHE A 117 0.29 14.79 2.28
C PHE A 117 -0.04 16.11 1.57
N SER A 118 -0.47 17.15 2.28
CA SER A 118 -0.84 18.44 1.69
C SER A 118 0.35 19.21 1.08
N TYR A 119 1.58 18.83 1.41
CA TYR A 119 2.78 19.42 0.81
C TYR A 119 3.11 18.80 -0.57
N PHE A 120 2.53 17.63 -0.90
CA PHE A 120 2.75 16.96 -2.17
C PHE A 120 1.62 17.30 -3.13
N GLN A 121 1.99 17.77 -4.33
CA GLN A 121 1.03 18.08 -5.39
C GLN A 121 1.10 17.02 -6.47
N GLN A 122 -0.04 16.58 -6.97
CA GLN A 122 -0.09 15.60 -8.05
C GLN A 122 0.38 16.25 -9.35
N LEU A 123 1.37 15.64 -9.97
CA LEU A 123 1.76 16.01 -11.32
C LEU A 123 0.70 15.49 -12.30
N PHE A 124 0.44 16.28 -13.33
CA PHE A 124 -0.44 15.89 -14.42
C PHE A 124 0.23 16.19 -15.75
N ALA A 125 -0.09 15.38 -16.74
CA ALA A 125 0.46 15.53 -18.07
C ALA A 125 -0.21 16.70 -18.80
N GLN A 126 0.61 17.53 -19.44
CA GLN A 126 0.15 18.61 -20.31
C GLN A 126 0.97 18.59 -21.59
N VAL A 127 0.32 18.59 -22.75
CA VAL A 127 0.91 18.68 -24.09
C VAL A 127 1.79 17.50 -24.50
N THR A 128 2.80 17.16 -23.70
CA THR A 128 3.82 16.14 -24.00
C THR A 128 3.28 14.73 -24.11
N ASN A 129 2.24 14.42 -23.33
CA ASN A 129 1.55 13.14 -23.33
C ASN A 129 0.08 13.35 -22.92
N PRO A 130 -0.88 12.71 -23.59
CA PRO A 130 -2.29 12.86 -23.25
C PRO A 130 -2.63 12.11 -21.94
N PRO A 131 -3.51 12.66 -21.09
CA PRO A 131 -4.08 11.91 -19.96
C PRO A 131 -5.05 10.83 -20.48
N ILE A 132 -5.13 9.71 -19.75
CA ILE A 132 -6.04 8.59 -20.04
C ILE A 132 -7.38 8.84 -19.34
N ASP A 133 -8.50 8.53 -19.99
CA ASP A 133 -9.84 8.59 -19.37
C ASP A 133 -10.06 7.34 -18.48
N PRO A 134 -10.11 7.47 -17.14
CA PRO A 134 -10.20 6.33 -16.24
C PRO A 134 -11.55 5.60 -16.29
N PHE A 135 -12.58 6.17 -16.90
CA PHE A 135 -13.90 5.55 -17.05
C PHE A 135 -14.09 4.92 -18.42
N ARG A 136 -13.76 5.66 -19.50
CA ARG A 136 -13.96 5.17 -20.87
C ARG A 136 -12.89 4.18 -21.29
N GLU A 137 -11.68 4.31 -20.76
CA GLU A 137 -10.52 3.48 -21.11
C GLU A 137 -10.10 2.58 -19.95
N GLN A 138 -11.03 2.23 -19.05
CA GLN A 138 -10.71 1.42 -17.87
C GLN A 138 -10.07 0.06 -18.22
N ILE A 139 -10.39 -0.52 -19.38
CA ILE A 139 -9.86 -1.82 -19.83
C ILE A 139 -8.34 -1.83 -20.04
N VAL A 140 -7.73 -0.67 -20.32
CA VAL A 140 -6.27 -0.56 -20.49
C VAL A 140 -5.54 -0.21 -19.19
N MET A 141 -6.27 0.01 -18.10
CA MET A 141 -5.71 0.33 -16.78
C MET A 141 -5.75 -0.88 -15.84
N SER A 142 -4.80 -0.96 -14.91
CA SER A 142 -4.80 -2.00 -13.87
C SER A 142 -4.24 -1.48 -12.55
N LEU A 143 -4.88 -1.87 -11.44
CA LEU A 143 -4.40 -1.63 -10.08
C LEU A 143 -3.68 -2.85 -9.49
N ARG A 144 -3.50 -3.92 -10.28
CA ARG A 144 -2.86 -5.15 -9.83
C ARG A 144 -1.44 -4.85 -9.34
N CYS A 145 -1.17 -5.24 -8.11
CA CYS A 145 0.08 -4.93 -7.43
C CYS A 145 0.71 -6.25 -6.93
N PRO A 146 1.66 -6.82 -7.67
CA PRO A 146 2.45 -7.93 -7.15
C PRO A 146 3.40 -7.40 -6.07
N ILE A 147 3.38 -7.99 -4.88
CA ILE A 147 4.23 -7.60 -3.76
C ILE A 147 5.12 -8.76 -3.30
N GLY A 148 6.24 -8.43 -2.67
CA GLY A 148 7.21 -9.39 -2.12
C GLY A 148 8.55 -9.34 -2.84
N PRO A 149 9.39 -10.37 -2.60
CA PRO A 149 10.70 -10.48 -3.23
C PRO A 149 10.58 -10.50 -4.76
N GLU A 150 11.43 -9.74 -5.43
CA GLU A 150 11.57 -9.72 -6.88
C GLU A 150 12.73 -10.62 -7.29
N SER A 151 12.49 -11.46 -8.30
CA SER A 151 13.50 -12.35 -8.86
C SER A 151 14.32 -11.67 -9.95
N ASN A 152 15.39 -12.34 -10.38
CA ASN A 152 16.28 -11.83 -11.41
C ASN A 152 15.57 -11.77 -12.77
N PHE A 153 15.39 -10.56 -13.32
CA PHE A 153 14.74 -10.36 -14.62
C PHE A 153 15.54 -10.96 -15.80
N LEU A 154 16.84 -11.20 -15.63
CA LEU A 154 17.68 -11.88 -16.63
C LEU A 154 17.43 -13.39 -16.67
N GLU A 155 16.79 -13.94 -15.64
CA GLU A 155 16.51 -15.36 -15.46
C GLU A 155 14.98 -15.61 -15.38
N PRO A 156 14.31 -15.66 -16.54
CA PRO A 156 12.85 -15.70 -16.62
C PRO A 156 12.18 -16.98 -16.08
N GLU A 157 12.97 -18.01 -15.78
CA GLU A 157 12.48 -19.27 -15.20
C GLU A 157 12.00 -19.10 -13.74
N PHE A 158 12.47 -18.04 -13.06
CA PHE A 158 12.17 -17.75 -11.66
C PHE A 158 11.31 -16.49 -11.45
N GLU A 159 10.89 -15.81 -12.53
CA GLU A 159 10.27 -14.47 -12.52
C GLU A 159 9.02 -14.31 -11.64
N LEU A 160 8.29 -15.40 -11.36
CA LEU A 160 6.96 -15.33 -10.72
C LEU A 160 6.78 -16.28 -9.54
N GLN A 161 7.83 -16.99 -9.11
CA GLN A 161 7.72 -17.89 -7.97
C GLN A 161 7.70 -17.08 -6.67
N GLY A 162 6.54 -17.03 -6.04
CA GLY A 162 6.44 -16.52 -4.67
C GLY A 162 6.38 -15.00 -4.54
N ARG A 163 5.63 -14.31 -5.41
CA ARG A 163 5.05 -12.99 -5.12
C ARG A 163 3.57 -13.12 -4.78
N ILE A 164 3.08 -12.26 -3.90
CA ILE A 164 1.64 -12.13 -3.61
C ILE A 164 1.05 -11.20 -4.65
N LEU A 165 0.08 -11.67 -5.43
CA LEU A 165 -0.66 -10.85 -6.36
C LEU A 165 -1.86 -10.21 -5.64
N LEU A 166 -1.82 -8.90 -5.49
CA LEU A 166 -2.96 -8.11 -5.03
C LEU A 166 -3.72 -7.55 -6.23
N ASP A 167 -5.05 -7.51 -6.16
CA ASP A 167 -5.87 -6.89 -7.21
C ASP A 167 -5.82 -5.35 -7.15
N GLN A 168 -5.52 -4.79 -5.98
CA GLN A 168 -5.40 -3.37 -5.73
C GLN A 168 -4.43 -3.12 -4.54
N PRO A 169 -3.85 -1.91 -4.41
CA PRO A 169 -2.93 -1.59 -3.31
C PRO A 169 -3.64 -1.35 -1.96
N VAL A 170 -4.98 -1.26 -1.94
CA VAL A 170 -5.76 -1.03 -0.72
C VAL A 170 -6.20 -2.36 -0.11
N LEU A 171 -5.74 -2.62 1.11
CA LEU A 171 -6.04 -3.83 1.86
C LEU A 171 -7.16 -3.61 2.87
N SER A 172 -7.99 -4.64 3.07
CA SER A 172 -8.94 -4.68 4.17
C SER A 172 -8.20 -4.89 5.50
N LEU A 173 -8.84 -4.57 6.63
CA LEU A 173 -8.25 -4.84 7.95
C LEU A 173 -8.05 -6.34 8.20
N VAL A 174 -8.94 -7.19 7.68
CA VAL A 174 -8.81 -8.66 7.76
C VAL A 174 -7.62 -9.12 6.95
N ASP A 175 -7.48 -8.59 5.73
CA ASP A 175 -6.40 -8.91 4.80
C ASP A 175 -5.04 -8.56 5.39
N LEU A 176 -4.95 -7.40 6.03
CA LEU A 176 -3.74 -6.99 6.74
C LEU A 176 -3.41 -7.90 7.93
N GLU A 177 -4.40 -8.31 8.72
CA GLU A 177 -4.18 -9.19 9.87
C GLU A 177 -3.73 -10.59 9.43
N VAL A 178 -4.26 -11.10 8.33
CA VAL A 178 -3.79 -12.34 7.68
C VAL A 178 -2.33 -12.20 7.27
N LEU A 179 -1.94 -11.07 6.67
CA LEU A 179 -0.54 -10.83 6.29
C LEU A 179 0.40 -10.68 7.49
N LYS A 180 -0.06 -10.11 8.62
CA LYS A 180 0.70 -10.03 9.87
C LYS A 180 1.01 -11.39 10.49
N ARG A 181 0.17 -12.39 10.24
CA ARG A 181 0.28 -13.74 10.81
C ARG A 181 0.71 -14.79 9.79
N THR A 182 0.97 -14.37 8.56
CA THR A 182 1.25 -15.30 7.47
C THR A 182 2.48 -16.16 7.77
N SER A 183 2.32 -17.46 7.58
CA SER A 183 3.40 -18.45 7.49
C SER A 183 3.34 -19.21 6.15
N TYR A 184 2.46 -18.76 5.25
CA TYR A 184 2.14 -19.45 4.01
C TYR A 184 3.38 -19.60 3.12
N ARG A 185 3.77 -20.84 2.80
CA ARG A 185 4.98 -21.15 2.01
C ARG A 185 6.26 -20.51 2.56
N GLY A 186 6.39 -20.41 3.88
CA GLY A 186 7.58 -19.85 4.54
C GLY A 186 7.67 -18.32 4.47
N TRP A 187 6.62 -17.64 4.03
CA TRP A 187 6.52 -16.19 4.15
C TRP A 187 6.44 -15.78 5.60
N ARG A 188 7.17 -14.73 5.96
CA ARG A 188 7.13 -14.10 7.27
C ARG A 188 6.97 -12.61 7.10
N SER A 189 6.22 -12.01 8.02
CA SER A 189 6.06 -10.57 8.11
C SER A 189 6.67 -10.02 9.39
N LYS A 190 7.20 -8.80 9.30
CA LYS A 190 7.70 -8.04 10.44
C LYS A 190 6.89 -6.75 10.56
N VAL A 191 6.23 -6.57 11.70
CA VAL A 191 5.61 -5.28 12.05
C VAL A 191 6.67 -4.40 12.70
N ILE A 192 6.81 -3.17 12.22
CA ILE A 192 7.68 -2.13 12.75
C ILE A 192 6.80 -0.97 13.16
N ASP A 193 6.83 -0.64 14.45
CA ASP A 193 6.07 0.48 14.98
C ASP A 193 6.72 1.81 14.56
N ILE A 194 5.98 2.65 13.85
CA ILE A 194 6.42 3.98 13.39
C ILE A 194 6.01 5.06 14.40
N VAL A 195 6.39 4.85 15.66
CA VAL A 195 6.14 5.79 16.77
C VAL A 195 7.42 6.14 17.51
N TYR A 196 7.40 7.24 18.27
CA TYR A 196 8.49 7.64 19.15
C TYR A 196 7.98 8.25 20.47
N PRO A 197 8.76 8.20 21.56
CA PRO A 197 8.28 8.68 22.86
C PRO A 197 8.03 10.20 22.87
N ALA A 198 6.85 10.61 23.35
CA ALA A 198 6.39 12.00 23.42
C ALA A 198 7.34 12.90 24.25
N ARG A 199 7.99 12.33 25.27
CA ARG A 199 8.99 13.03 26.10
C ARG A 199 10.17 13.64 25.33
N HIS A 200 10.44 13.15 24.11
CA HIS A 200 11.54 13.64 23.27
C HIS A 200 11.11 14.76 22.32
N ASP A 201 9.81 15.08 22.27
CA ASP A 201 9.24 16.13 21.43
C ASP A 201 9.76 16.05 19.96
N CYS A 202 9.89 17.18 19.26
CA CYS A 202 10.43 17.24 17.90
C CYS A 202 11.82 16.58 17.74
N ARG A 203 12.64 16.53 18.79
CA ARG A 203 13.99 15.93 18.74
C ARG A 203 13.95 14.41 18.64
N GLY A 204 12.81 13.78 18.96
CA GLY A 204 12.62 12.33 18.86
C GLY A 204 12.45 11.82 17.42
N LEU A 205 12.09 12.69 16.47
CA LEU A 205 11.71 12.28 15.12
C LEU A 205 12.89 11.69 14.33
N ALA A 206 14.03 12.38 14.28
CA ALA A 206 15.19 11.91 13.50
C ALA A 206 15.74 10.56 14.02
N PRO A 207 15.98 10.38 15.34
CA PRO A 207 16.38 9.08 15.87
C PRO A 207 15.35 7.97 15.63
N ALA A 208 14.05 8.31 15.62
CA ALA A 208 13.01 7.34 15.34
C ALA A 208 13.05 6.88 13.88
N LEU A 209 13.28 7.78 12.92
CA LEU A 209 13.46 7.42 11.52
C LEU A 209 14.68 6.53 11.31
N ASP A 210 15.80 6.84 11.97
CA ASP A 210 17.01 6.00 11.92
C ASP A 210 16.74 4.60 12.46
N ARG A 211 16.05 4.50 13.61
CA ARG A 211 15.62 3.23 14.20
C ARG A 211 14.74 2.44 13.22
N ILE A 212 13.68 3.06 12.69
CA ILE A 212 12.73 2.41 11.78
C ILE A 212 13.47 1.91 10.52
N CYS A 213 14.39 2.70 9.97
CA CYS A 213 15.20 2.31 8.82
C CYS A 213 16.14 1.13 9.16
N SER A 214 16.79 1.16 10.32
CA SER A 214 17.67 0.09 10.78
C SER A 214 16.90 -1.22 11.01
N GLU A 215 15.75 -1.16 11.66
CA GLU A 215 14.88 -2.32 11.88
C GLU A 215 14.38 -2.91 10.55
N ALA A 216 14.02 -2.05 9.58
CA ALA A 216 13.60 -2.51 8.26
C ALA A 216 14.74 -3.19 7.48
N CYS A 217 15.95 -2.64 7.56
CA CYS A 217 17.13 -3.28 6.97
C CYS A 217 17.45 -4.62 7.63
N GLY A 218 17.39 -4.67 8.98
CA GLY A 218 17.55 -5.91 9.74
C GLY A 218 16.54 -6.97 9.33
N ALA A 219 15.24 -6.61 9.25
CA ALA A 219 14.20 -7.53 8.81
C ALA A 219 14.43 -8.05 7.39
N ALA A 220 14.89 -7.21 6.47
CA ALA A 220 15.23 -7.64 5.11
C ALA A 220 16.43 -8.59 5.06
N LEU A 221 17.42 -8.41 5.95
CA LEU A 221 18.59 -9.30 6.07
C LEU A 221 18.23 -10.64 6.74
N ASP A 222 17.34 -10.61 7.73
CA ASP A 222 16.83 -11.79 8.44
C ASP A 222 15.88 -12.66 7.57
N GLY A 223 15.60 -12.22 6.35
CA GLY A 223 14.79 -12.95 5.37
C GLY A 223 13.28 -12.85 5.62
N PHE A 224 12.80 -11.73 6.16
CA PHE A 224 11.37 -11.41 6.14
C PHE A 224 10.96 -10.90 4.76
N GLN A 225 9.88 -11.41 4.20
CA GLN A 225 9.40 -11.03 2.87
C GLN A 225 8.44 -9.84 2.91
N VAL A 226 7.84 -9.54 4.07
CA VAL A 226 6.90 -8.42 4.24
C VAL A 226 7.31 -7.60 5.45
N ILE A 227 7.41 -6.29 5.26
CA ILE A 227 7.60 -5.32 6.34
C ILE A 227 6.33 -4.46 6.40
N ILE A 228 5.73 -4.40 7.58
CA ILE A 228 4.51 -3.64 7.84
C ILE A 228 4.87 -2.49 8.77
N LEU A 229 4.83 -1.26 8.26
CA LEU A 229 5.00 -0.05 9.05
C LEU A 229 3.67 0.31 9.69
N SER A 230 3.60 0.40 11.03
CA SER A 230 2.34 0.60 11.76
C SER A 230 2.38 1.76 12.74
N ASP A 231 1.41 2.68 12.65
CA ASP A 231 1.21 3.77 13.61
C ASP A 231 0.24 3.42 14.75
N ARG A 232 -0.24 2.18 14.80
CA ARG A 232 -1.27 1.71 15.74
C ARG A 232 -0.85 1.79 17.20
N ALA A 233 0.46 1.77 17.47
CA ALA A 233 1.01 1.91 18.82
C ALA A 233 0.92 3.35 19.39
N SER A 234 0.43 4.31 18.60
CA SER A 234 0.25 5.69 19.03
C SER A 234 -0.66 5.81 20.25
N ASN A 235 -0.20 6.55 21.25
CA ASN A 235 -0.91 6.80 22.50
C ASN A 235 -0.39 8.08 23.18
N LYS A 236 -0.79 8.35 24.42
CA LYS A 236 -0.38 9.57 25.15
C LYS A 236 1.15 9.70 25.31
N ASP A 237 1.85 8.57 25.39
CA ASP A 237 3.29 8.51 25.60
C ASP A 237 4.07 8.33 24.29
N PHE A 238 3.40 7.99 23.19
CA PHE A 238 4.02 7.68 21.90
C PHE A 238 3.36 8.43 20.75
N VAL A 239 4.14 9.31 20.11
CA VAL A 239 3.73 10.13 18.97
C VAL A 239 3.96 9.33 17.67
N PRO A 240 2.98 9.25 16.76
CA PRO A 240 3.16 8.63 15.46
C PRO A 240 4.06 9.49 14.57
N VAL A 241 4.99 8.84 13.88
CA VAL A 241 5.71 9.43 12.74
C VAL A 241 4.75 9.43 11.55
N SER A 242 4.77 10.51 10.75
CA SER A 242 3.96 10.54 9.53
C SER A 242 4.26 9.33 8.65
N SER A 243 3.19 8.63 8.27
CA SER A 243 3.25 7.40 7.49
C SER A 243 3.96 7.58 6.15
N LEU A 244 3.75 8.71 5.49
CA LEU A 244 4.44 9.09 4.26
C LEU A 244 5.95 9.27 4.47
N LEU A 245 6.35 9.93 5.57
CA LEU A 245 7.75 10.16 5.90
C LEU A 245 8.47 8.86 6.25
N ALA A 246 7.85 8.02 7.08
CA ALA A 246 8.39 6.72 7.46
C ALA A 246 8.55 5.79 6.25
N LEU A 247 7.53 5.70 5.39
CA LEU A 247 7.59 4.91 4.16
C LEU A 247 8.69 5.41 3.22
N GLY A 248 8.76 6.73 2.98
CA GLY A 248 9.78 7.33 2.12
C GLY A 248 11.20 7.07 2.62
N ALA A 249 11.43 7.26 3.92
CA ALA A 249 12.73 7.02 4.55
C ALA A 249 13.16 5.54 4.44
N VAL A 250 12.26 4.61 4.80
CA VAL A 250 12.53 3.16 4.71
C VAL A 250 12.77 2.73 3.27
N HIS A 251 11.93 3.18 2.34
CA HIS A 251 12.05 2.85 0.92
C HIS A 251 13.43 3.28 0.37
N GLN A 252 13.83 4.52 0.62
CA GLN A 252 15.12 5.05 0.18
C GLN A 252 16.30 4.37 0.87
N CYS A 253 16.19 4.07 2.17
CA CYS A 253 17.23 3.35 2.89
C CYS A 253 17.43 1.94 2.32
N LEU A 254 16.35 1.19 2.09
CA LEU A 254 16.42 -0.14 1.49
C LEU A 254 16.98 -0.12 0.05
N ILE A 255 16.72 0.94 -0.73
CA ILE A 255 17.34 1.11 -2.05
C ILE A 255 18.86 1.30 -1.91
N LYS A 256 19.30 2.21 -1.05
CA LYS A 256 20.73 2.48 -0.81
C LYS A 256 21.47 1.22 -0.36
N GLN A 257 20.82 0.37 0.43
CA GLN A 257 21.37 -0.90 0.90
C GLN A 257 21.17 -2.08 -0.07
N ARG A 258 20.53 -1.86 -1.24
CA ARG A 258 20.18 -2.91 -2.24
C ARG A 258 19.30 -4.04 -1.66
N LEU A 259 18.47 -3.72 -0.68
CA LEU A 259 17.56 -4.64 -0.01
C LEU A 259 16.09 -4.46 -0.46
N ARG A 260 15.75 -3.38 -1.17
CA ARG A 260 14.36 -3.06 -1.55
C ARG A 260 13.67 -4.18 -2.34
N MET A 261 14.40 -4.89 -3.19
CA MET A 261 13.89 -5.99 -4.01
C MET A 261 13.57 -7.25 -3.19
N LYS A 262 14.00 -7.34 -1.93
CA LYS A 262 13.79 -8.54 -1.09
C LYS A 262 12.48 -8.52 -0.32
N VAL A 263 11.81 -7.37 -0.21
CA VAL A 263 10.71 -7.17 0.74
C VAL A 263 9.53 -6.43 0.10
N ALA A 264 8.32 -6.80 0.50
CA ALA A 264 7.14 -5.97 0.37
C ALA A 264 7.12 -4.92 1.49
N LEU A 265 6.70 -3.70 1.16
CA LEU A 265 6.39 -2.66 2.15
C LEU A 265 4.88 -2.47 2.17
N ILE A 266 4.30 -2.55 3.37
CA ILE A 266 2.89 -2.29 3.62
C ILE A 266 2.80 -1.25 4.73
N VAL A 267 1.87 -0.30 4.61
CA VAL A 267 1.66 0.73 5.61
C VAL A 267 0.29 0.56 6.25
N GLU A 268 0.27 0.46 7.57
CA GLU A 268 -0.92 0.56 8.40
C GLU A 268 -0.91 1.93 9.07
N SER A 269 -1.82 2.81 8.64
CA SER A 269 -1.86 4.19 9.10
C SER A 269 -3.29 4.66 9.39
N GLY A 270 -3.46 5.43 10.46
CA GLY A 270 -4.67 6.19 10.78
C GLY A 270 -4.76 7.56 10.11
N GLU A 271 -3.67 8.03 9.49
CA GLU A 271 -3.62 9.33 8.79
C GLU A 271 -4.33 9.29 7.42
N VAL A 272 -4.30 8.13 6.75
CA VAL A 272 -4.77 7.97 5.36
C VAL A 272 -6.29 7.94 5.31
N LYS A 273 -6.89 9.03 4.81
CA LYS A 273 -8.35 9.20 4.72
C LYS A 273 -8.85 9.41 3.29
N GLN A 274 -8.14 10.23 2.52
CA GLN A 274 -8.49 10.61 1.15
C GLN A 274 -7.67 9.82 0.13
N VAL A 275 -8.14 9.79 -1.12
CA VAL A 275 -7.47 9.07 -2.21
C VAL A 275 -6.05 9.58 -2.45
N HIS A 276 -5.82 10.89 -2.32
CA HIS A 276 -4.48 11.46 -2.39
C HIS A 276 -3.50 10.85 -1.38
N GLY A 277 -3.96 10.46 -0.19
CA GLY A 277 -3.13 9.80 0.81
C GLY A 277 -2.98 8.28 0.64
N ARG A 278 -3.66 7.69 -0.36
CA ARG A 278 -3.57 6.25 -0.69
C ARG A 278 -2.53 5.96 -1.78
N ILE A 279 -1.89 7.00 -2.30
CA ILE A 279 -0.85 6.95 -3.34
C ILE A 279 0.50 6.66 -2.66
#